data_AF-A0A951TYX8-F1
#
_entry.id   AF-A0A951TYX8-F1
#
_cell.length_a   1.000
_cell.length_b   1.000
_cell.length_c   1.000
_cell.angle_alpha   90.00
_cell.angle_beta   90.00
_cell.angle_gamma   90.00
#
_symmetry.space_group_name_H-M   'P 1'
#
loop_
_entity.id
_entity.type
_entity.pdbx_description
1 polymer ?
#
loop_
_entity_poly.entity_id
_entity_poly.type
_entity_poly.pdbx_seq_one_letter_code
_entity_poly.pdbx_strand_id
1 'polypeptide(L)'
;MSWTPLSWFNVLSSIASLHKSRFFFLNYRQASILQRALQIGSKYQLAVYDSVFIALAEQLNVPLISVDERQVRAAIAQNVTIKPITDF
;
A
#
# COMPACT_ATOMS: atom_id res chain seq x y z
N MET A 1 36.46 8.82 -24.23
CA MET A 1 35.54 9.68 -23.43
C MET A 1 35.94 9.58 -21.98
N SER A 2 36.70 10.56 -21.48
CA SER A 2 37.12 10.65 -20.08
C SER A 2 36.11 11.52 -19.32
N TRP A 3 35.59 10.97 -18.23
CA TRP A 3 34.60 11.65 -17.37
C TRP A 3 35.32 12.59 -16.41
N THR A 4 34.80 13.81 -16.22
CA THR A 4 35.40 14.80 -15.32
C THR A 4 34.92 14.60 -13.87
N PRO A 5 35.71 15.00 -12.85
CA PRO A 5 35.35 14.87 -11.43
C PRO A 5 34.01 15.53 -11.07
N LEU A 6 33.64 16.62 -11.74
CA LEU A 6 32.32 17.26 -11.58
C LEU A 6 31.15 16.36 -12.01
N SER A 7 31.34 15.52 -13.03
CA SER A 7 30.30 14.59 -13.47
C SER A 7 29.99 13.52 -12.42
N TRP A 8 31.02 13.05 -11.68
CA TRP A 8 30.85 12.09 -10.59
C TRP A 8 30.08 12.67 -9.41
N PHE A 9 30.37 13.91 -9.01
CA PHE A 9 29.68 14.56 -7.91
C PHE A 9 28.18 14.75 -8.19
N ASN A 10 27.83 15.15 -9.42
CA ASN A 10 26.44 15.34 -9.83
C ASN A 10 25.65 14.02 -9.92
N VAL A 11 26.29 12.96 -10.41
CA VAL A 11 25.66 11.63 -10.46
C VAL A 11 25.45 11.09 -9.05
N LEU A 12 26.44 11.18 -8.18
CA LEU A 12 26.34 10.70 -6.79
C LEU A 12 25.31 11.50 -5.97
N SER A 13 25.27 12.82 -6.12
CA SER A 13 24.27 13.67 -5.44
C SER A 13 22.85 13.39 -5.95
N SER A 14 22.68 13.15 -7.25
CA SER A 14 21.40 12.76 -7.84
C SER A 14 20.95 11.39 -7.34
N ILE A 15 21.84 10.39 -7.30
CA ILE A 15 21.54 9.05 -6.77
C ILE A 15 21.19 9.13 -5.27
N ALA A 16 21.93 9.89 -4.48
CA ALA A 16 21.65 10.09 -3.06
C ALA A 16 20.27 10.76 -2.83
N SER A 17 19.95 11.79 -3.63
CA SER A 17 18.64 12.46 -3.62
C SER A 17 17.50 11.51 -4.00
N LEU A 18 17.71 10.68 -5.02
CA LEU A 18 16.73 9.70 -5.49
C LEU A 18 16.47 8.62 -4.43
N HIS A 19 17.53 8.12 -3.77
CA HIS A 19 17.40 7.14 -2.69
C HIS A 19 16.65 7.71 -1.48
N LYS A 20 16.95 8.94 -1.08
CA LYS A 20 16.26 9.62 0.03
C LYS A 20 14.78 9.82 -0.26
N SER A 21 14.47 10.27 -1.48
CA SER A 21 13.09 10.50 -1.92
C SER A 21 12.30 9.18 -2.05
N ARG A 22 12.92 8.12 -2.60
CA ARG A 22 12.30 6.81 -2.76
C ARG A 22 12.05 6.12 -1.42
N PHE A 23 13.00 6.21 -0.49
CA PHE A 23 12.84 5.67 0.86
C PHE A 23 11.75 6.39 1.67
N PHE A 24 11.67 7.73 1.55
CA PHE A 24 10.63 8.52 2.21
C PHE A 24 9.24 8.20 1.65
N PHE A 25 9.11 8.07 0.34
CA PHE A 25 7.84 7.77 -0.33
C PHE A 25 7.30 6.37 0.00
N LEU A 26 8.19 5.37 0.14
CA LEU A 26 7.80 4.02 0.54
C LEU A 26 7.32 3.97 1.99
N ASN A 27 8.01 4.67 2.91
CA ASN A 27 7.60 4.75 4.32
C ASN A 27 6.24 5.45 4.50
N TYR A 28 6.00 6.54 3.76
CA TYR A 28 4.72 7.26 3.84
C TYR A 28 3.53 6.42 3.39
N ARG A 29 3.68 5.62 2.32
CA ARG A 29 2.61 4.71 1.86
C ARG A 29 2.30 3.58 2.84
N GLN A 30 3.31 3.05 3.52
CA GLN A 30 3.11 1.96 4.48
C GLN A 30 2.40 2.47 5.73
N ALA A 31 2.79 3.66 6.21
CA ALA A 31 2.10 4.34 7.31
C ALA A 31 0.63 4.65 6.96
N SER A 32 0.33 5.08 5.73
CA SER A 32 -1.04 5.38 5.32
C SER A 32 -1.94 4.15 5.25
N ILE A 33 -1.43 3.00 4.80
CA ILE A 33 -2.20 1.74 4.79
C ILE A 33 -2.53 1.30 6.21
N LEU A 34 -1.56 1.34 7.13
CA LEU A 34 -1.80 0.92 8.51
C LEU A 34 -2.81 1.84 9.19
N GLN A 35 -2.70 3.16 9.01
CA GLN A 35 -3.67 4.10 9.53
C GLN A 35 -5.08 3.82 8.98
N ARG A 36 -5.19 3.56 7.68
CA ARG A 36 -6.47 3.21 7.03
C ARG A 36 -7.03 1.89 7.56
N ALA A 37 -6.19 0.88 7.73
CA ALA A 37 -6.57 -0.41 8.29
C ALA A 37 -7.08 -0.28 9.73
N LEU A 38 -6.44 0.55 10.57
CA LEU A 38 -6.90 0.79 11.94
C LEU A 38 -8.27 1.49 11.97
N GLN A 39 -8.53 2.43 11.06
CA GLN A 39 -9.85 3.05 10.93
C GLN A 39 -10.93 2.03 10.56
N ILE A 40 -10.65 1.17 9.57
CA ILE A 40 -11.56 0.10 9.14
C ILE A 40 -11.79 -0.89 10.28
N GLY A 41 -10.72 -1.37 10.92
CA GLY A 41 -10.79 -2.33 12.01
C GLY A 41 -11.57 -1.81 13.20
N SER A 42 -11.37 -0.54 13.58
CA SER A 42 -12.13 0.12 14.64
C SER A 42 -13.62 0.26 14.28
N LYS A 43 -13.93 0.67 13.04
CA LYS A 43 -15.31 0.88 12.58
C LYS A 43 -16.12 -0.42 12.46
N TYR A 44 -15.50 -1.48 11.95
CA TYR A 44 -16.17 -2.76 11.65
C TYR A 44 -15.85 -3.88 12.63
N GLN A 45 -15.11 -3.58 13.71
CA GLN A 45 -14.65 -4.55 14.72
C GLN A 45 -13.93 -5.75 14.10
N LEU A 46 -13.03 -5.48 13.15
CA LEU A 46 -12.22 -6.48 12.48
C LEU A 46 -10.83 -6.57 13.08
N ALA A 47 -10.20 -7.74 12.95
CA ALA A 47 -8.80 -7.89 13.26
C ALA A 47 -7.96 -6.94 12.38
N VAL A 48 -6.80 -6.54 12.89
CA VAL A 48 -5.89 -5.64 12.18
C VAL A 48 -5.52 -6.22 10.81
N TYR A 49 -5.19 -7.52 10.75
CA TYR A 49 -4.83 -8.20 9.50
C TYR A 49 -5.97 -8.19 8.47
N ASP A 50 -7.19 -8.51 8.88
CA ASP A 50 -8.35 -8.48 7.97
C ASP A 50 -8.58 -7.08 7.40
N SER A 51 -8.40 -6.06 8.23
CA SER A 51 -8.55 -4.66 7.85
C SER A 51 -7.44 -4.17 6.93
N VAL A 52 -6.21 -4.69 7.09
CA VAL A 52 -5.08 -4.38 6.20
C VAL A 52 -5.35 -4.85 4.78
N PHE A 53 -5.91 -6.05 4.58
CA PHE A 53 -6.23 -6.53 3.24
C PHE A 53 -7.30 -5.69 2.55
N ILE A 54 -8.30 -5.19 3.30
CA ILE A 54 -9.31 -4.27 2.77
C ILE A 54 -8.65 -2.94 2.36
N ALA A 55 -7.84 -2.34 3.24
CA ALA A 55 -7.15 -1.08 2.96
C ALA A 55 -6.20 -1.20 1.77
N LEU A 56 -5.53 -2.35 1.62
CA LEU A 56 -4.64 -2.62 0.50
C LEU A 56 -5.40 -2.77 -0.81
N ALA A 57 -6.50 -3.53 -0.81
CA ALA A 57 -7.37 -3.70 -1.98
C ALA A 57 -7.97 -2.36 -2.43
N GLU A 58 -8.43 -1.53 -1.50
CA GLU A 58 -8.89 -0.16 -1.73
C GLU A 58 -7.79 0.70 -2.39
N GLN A 59 -6.58 0.72 -1.81
CA GLN A 59 -5.49 1.56 -2.32
C GLN A 59 -4.97 1.12 -3.70
N LEU A 60 -4.93 -0.20 -3.94
CA LEU A 60 -4.46 -0.75 -5.21
C LEU A 60 -5.55 -0.82 -6.29
N ASN A 61 -6.80 -0.54 -5.91
CA ASN A 61 -7.97 -0.68 -6.78
C ASN A 61 -8.06 -2.09 -7.41
N VAL A 62 -7.88 -3.12 -6.57
CA VAL A 62 -7.98 -4.53 -6.96
C VAL A 62 -9.08 -5.21 -6.18
N PRO A 63 -9.71 -6.28 -6.71
CA PRO A 63 -10.70 -7.01 -5.95
C PRO A 63 -10.06 -7.72 -4.75
N LEU A 64 -10.81 -7.81 -3.67
CA LEU A 64 -10.48 -8.65 -2.51
C LEU A 64 -11.09 -10.04 -2.70
N ILE A 65 -10.27 -11.07 -2.50
CA ILE A 65 -10.73 -12.45 -2.38
C ILE A 65 -10.77 -12.79 -0.89
N SER A 66 -11.96 -13.13 -0.38
CA SER A 66 -12.13 -13.59 0.98
C SER A 66 -13.35 -14.48 1.11
N VAL A 67 -13.27 -15.45 2.01
CA VAL A 67 -14.40 -16.28 2.45
C VAL A 67 -14.92 -15.87 3.83
N ASP A 68 -14.24 -14.92 4.50
CA ASP A 68 -14.71 -14.36 5.77
C ASP A 68 -15.80 -13.33 5.51
N GLU A 69 -17.02 -13.64 5.93
CA GLU A 69 -18.17 -12.78 5.67
C GLU A 69 -18.08 -11.39 6.33
N ARG A 70 -17.44 -11.28 7.50
CA ARG A 70 -17.32 -9.99 8.20
C ARG A 70 -16.38 -9.08 7.42
N GLN A 71 -15.27 -9.63 6.93
CA GLN A 71 -14.34 -8.93 6.08
C GLN A 71 -14.98 -8.54 4.74
N VAL A 72 -15.71 -9.46 4.10
CA VAL A 72 -16.44 -9.21 2.85
C VAL A 72 -17.43 -8.06 3.01
N ARG A 73 -18.25 -8.07 4.07
CA ARG A 73 -19.21 -6.98 4.34
C ARG A 73 -18.52 -5.64 4.55
N ALA A 74 -17.42 -5.61 5.32
CA ALA A 74 -16.66 -4.39 5.53
C ALA A 74 -16.02 -3.87 4.22
N ALA A 75 -15.48 -4.76 3.40
CA ALA A 75 -14.87 -4.44 2.11
C ALA A 75 -15.88 -3.83 1.14
N ILE A 76 -17.07 -4.44 0.99
CA ILE A 76 -18.17 -3.90 0.19
C ILE A 76 -18.56 -2.51 0.69
N ALA A 77 -18.64 -2.32 2.01
CA ALA A 77 -18.94 -1.01 2.61
C ALA A 77 -17.83 0.04 2.40
N GLN A 78 -16.63 -0.37 2.00
CA GLN A 78 -15.54 0.50 1.55
C GLN A 78 -15.44 0.59 0.01
N ASN A 79 -16.47 0.14 -0.73
CA ASN A 79 -16.50 0.08 -2.20
C ASN A 79 -15.40 -0.80 -2.82
N VAL A 80 -14.86 -1.75 -2.08
CA VAL A 80 -13.92 -2.73 -2.60
C VAL A 80 -14.69 -3.85 -3.30
N THR A 81 -14.30 -4.15 -4.54
CA THR A 81 -14.90 -5.25 -5.31
C THR A 81 -14.52 -6.59 -4.70
N ILE A 82 -15.45 -7.55 -4.66
CA ILE A 82 -15.19 -8.90 -4.18
C ILE A 82 -15.07 -9.85 -5.36
N LYS A 83 -14.00 -10.64 -5.38
CA LYS A 83 -13.83 -11.73 -6.36
C LYS A 83 -14.03 -13.08 -5.65
N PRO A 84 -14.89 -13.98 -6.17
CA PRO A 84 -15.04 -15.31 -5.60
C PRO A 84 -13.74 -16.10 -5.68
N ILE A 85 -13.48 -16.97 -4.70
CA ILE A 85 -12.34 -17.89 -4.73
C ILE A 85 -12.42 -18.91 -5.87
N THR A 86 -13.58 -19.07 -6.52
CA THR A 86 -13.74 -19.99 -7.66
C THR A 86 -13.37 -19.36 -9.00
N ASP A 87 -12.99 -18.09 -9.02
CA ASP A 87 -12.66 -17.33 -10.22
C ASP A 87 -11.14 -17.05 -10.21
N PHE A 88 -10.35 -17.99 -10.74
CA PHE A 88 -8.89 -17.90 -10.88
C PHE A 88 -8.47 -17.98 -12.35
#